data_AF-A0A961L716-F1
#
_entry.id   AF-A0A961L716-F1
#
_cell.length_a   1.000
_cell.length_b   1.000
_cell.length_c   1.000
_cell.angle_alpha   90.00
_cell.angle_beta   90.00
_cell.angle_gamma   90.00
#
_symmetry.space_group_name_H-M   'P 1'
#
loop_
_entity.id
_entity.type
_entity.pdbx_description
1 polymer ?
#
loop_
_entity_poly.entity_id
_entity_poly.type
_entity_poly.pdbx_seq_one_letter_code
_entity_poly.pdbx_strand_id
1 'polypeptide(L)' 'GAQSSSGRIRGTYVHGLFGSDAFRAAFLREMGGSGSAISHGAVVEETLDALALHMEDHLDVAGLLALAEGPPVS' A
#
# COMPACT_ATOMS: atom_id res chain seq x y z
N GLY A 1 -8.97 -9.79 14.70
CA GLY A 1 -7.86 -10.40 15.45
C GLY A 1 -8.35 -10.97 16.77
N ALA A 2 -7.50 -11.70 17.49
CA ALA A 2 -7.72 -12.24 18.82
C ALA A 2 -6.67 -11.68 19.80
N GLN A 3 -7.04 -11.46 21.06
CA GLN A 3 -6.16 -10.92 22.11
C GLN A 3 -6.22 -11.81 23.35
N SER A 4 -5.08 -12.06 24.00
CA SER A 4 -5.03 -12.76 25.29
C SER A 4 -5.73 -11.93 26.37
N SER A 5 -6.29 -12.57 27.39
CA SER A 5 -6.91 -11.88 28.54
C SER A 5 -5.97 -10.92 29.27
N SER A 6 -4.66 -11.21 29.23
CA SER A 6 -3.59 -10.35 29.77
C SER A 6 -3.21 -9.17 28.87
N GLY A 7 -3.82 -9.06 27.68
CA GLY A 7 -3.55 -8.04 26.67
C GLY A 7 -2.18 -8.11 26.00
N ARG A 8 -1.30 -9.03 26.46
CA ARG A 8 0.12 -9.13 26.12
C ARG A 8 0.39 -9.82 24.78
N ILE A 9 -0.56 -10.65 24.31
CA ILE A 9 -0.45 -11.35 23.04
C ILE A 9 -1.65 -10.95 22.19
N ARG A 10 -1.40 -10.44 20.98
CA ARG A 10 -2.42 -10.08 19.99
C ARG A 10 -2.07 -10.79 18.68
N GLY A 11 -2.96 -11.65 18.21
CA GLY A 11 -2.85 -12.33 16.92
C GLY A 11 -3.86 -11.75 15.96
N THR A 12 -3.43 -11.36 14.77
CA THR A 12 -4.35 -10.95 13.70
C THR A 12 -3.82 -11.44 12.37
N TYR A 13 -4.71 -11.65 11.40
CA TYR A 13 -4.27 -11.87 10.03
C TYR A 13 -3.60 -10.57 9.56
N VAL A 14 -2.29 -10.65 9.26
CA VAL A 14 -1.40 -9.48 9.14
C VAL A 14 -1.56 -8.75 7.82
N HIS A 15 -2.07 -9.41 6.76
CA HIS A 15 -2.24 -8.76 5.47
C HIS A 15 -3.23 -7.59 5.58
N GLY A 16 -2.73 -6.38 5.30
CA GLY A 16 -3.52 -5.15 5.20
C GLY A 16 -3.71 -4.36 6.51
N LEU A 17 -3.54 -4.97 7.69
CA LEU A 17 -3.87 -4.28 8.95
C LEU A 17 -2.97 -3.06 9.24
N PHE A 18 -1.69 -3.15 8.89
CA PHE A 18 -0.75 -2.02 9.02
C PHE A 18 -0.89 -0.97 7.91
N GLY A 19 -1.64 -1.27 6.84
CA GLY A 19 -2.02 -0.29 5.82
C GLY A 19 -3.04 0.74 6.35
N SER A 20 -3.80 0.40 7.40
CA SER A 20 -4.68 1.35 8.08
C SER A 20 -3.88 2.32 8.97
N ASP A 21 -3.92 3.60 8.61
CA ASP A 21 -3.26 4.67 9.37
C ASP A 21 -3.80 4.76 10.82
N ALA A 22 -5.11 4.59 11.00
CA ALA A 22 -5.76 4.60 12.31
C ALA A 22 -5.28 3.46 13.20
N PHE A 23 -5.18 2.24 12.66
CA PHE A 23 -4.65 1.10 13.40
C PHE A 23 -3.18 1.30 13.77
N ARG A 24 -2.35 1.72 12.80
CA ARG A 24 -0.92 1.95 12.99
C ARG A 24 -0.66 3.04 14.05
N ALA A 25 -1.41 4.14 14.00
CA ALA A 25 -1.33 5.20 15.00
C ALA A 25 -1.75 4.72 16.40
N ALA A 26 -2.84 3.95 16.52
CA ALA A 26 -3.27 3.37 17.79
C ALA A 26 -2.23 2.40 18.37
N PHE A 27 -1.70 1.51 17.53
CA PHE A 27 -0.68 0.53 17.91
C PHE A 27 0.64 1.19 18.37
N LEU A 28 1.13 2.22 17.65
CA LEU A 28 2.35 2.95 18.05
C LEU A 28 2.17 3.71 19.36
N ARG A 29 1.00 4.32 19.60
CA ARG A 29 0.69 5.00 20.87
C ARG A 29 0.73 4.05 22.07
N GLU A 30 0.24 2.82 21.91
CA GLU A 30 0.28 1.81 22.97
C GLU A 30 1.72 1.41 23.36
N MET A 31 2.69 1.58 22.45
CA MET A 31 4.11 1.29 22.69
C MET A 31 4.92 2.52 23.15
N GLY A 32 4.26 3.65 23.44
CA GLY A 32 4.92 4.90 23.84
C GLY A 32 5.52 5.71 22.69
N GLY A 33 5.25 5.33 21.43
CA GLY A 33 5.65 6.07 20.25
C GLY A 33 4.56 7.03 19.77
N SER A 34 4.95 8.09 19.07
CA SER A 34 4.04 8.94 18.30
C SER A 34 3.88 8.36 16.89
N GLY A 35 2.65 8.05 16.49
CA GLY A 35 2.36 7.67 15.10
C GLY A 35 2.70 8.82 14.14
N SER A 36 3.27 8.50 12.98
CA SER A 36 3.47 9.49 11.92
C SER A 36 2.11 9.97 11.39
N ALA A 37 1.96 11.28 11.16
CA ALA A 37 0.78 11.86 10.52
C ALA A 37 0.70 11.56 9.02
N ILE A 38 1.72 10.89 8.47
CA ILE A 38 1.79 10.51 7.06
C ILE A 38 0.78 9.38 6.79
N SER A 39 -0.12 9.64 5.85
CA SER A 39 -1.01 8.60 5.33
C SER A 39 -0.21 7.66 4.43
N HIS A 40 -0.08 6.41 4.85
CA HIS A 40 0.69 5.42 4.09
C HIS A 40 0.03 5.14 2.75
N GLY A 41 -1.32 5.05 2.73
CA GLY A 41 -2.07 4.90 1.49
C GLY A 41 -1.81 6.04 0.52
N ALA A 42 -1.89 7.29 0.99
CA ALA A 42 -1.64 8.46 0.14
C ALA A 42 -0.22 8.46 -0.46
N VAL A 43 0.79 8.09 0.32
CA VAL A 43 2.18 8.01 -0.19
C VAL A 43 2.33 6.92 -1.26
N VAL A 44 1.67 5.78 -1.09
CA VAL A 44 1.69 4.71 -2.09
C VAL A 44 1.06 5.20 -3.39
N GLU A 45 -0.13 5.79 -3.34
CA GLU A 45 -0.81 6.32 -4.53
C GLU A 45 0.05 7.40 -5.21
N GLU A 46 0.55 8.39 -4.46
CA GLU A 46 1.41 9.45 -5.01
C GLU A 46 2.67 8.90 -5.68
N THR A 47 3.27 7.87 -5.09
CA THR A 47 4.46 7.22 -5.66
C THR A 47 4.13 6.47 -6.94
N LEU A 48 2.99 5.78 -6.99
CA LEU A 48 2.54 5.04 -8.17
C LEU A 48 2.17 5.99 -9.31
N ASP A 49 1.50 7.11 -9.01
CA ASP A 49 1.19 8.16 -9.98
C ASP A 49 2.47 8.78 -10.56
N ALA A 50 3.44 9.12 -9.69
CA ALA A 50 4.72 9.66 -10.14
C ALA A 50 5.51 8.66 -11.01
N LEU A 51 5.45 7.37 -10.67
CA LEU A 51 6.07 6.31 -11.47
C LEU A 51 5.39 6.16 -12.83
N ALA A 52 4.05 6.18 -12.87
CA ALA A 52 3.28 6.10 -14.11
C ALA A 52 3.64 7.26 -15.05
N LEU A 53 3.65 8.50 -14.55
CA LEU A 53 4.05 9.67 -15.31
C LEU A 53 5.47 9.55 -15.85
N HIS A 54 6.42 9.10 -15.01
CA HIS A 54 7.80 8.90 -15.46
C HIS A 54 7.90 7.85 -16.57
N MET A 55 7.11 6.78 -16.50
CA MET A 55 7.07 5.77 -17.55
C MET A 55 6.45 6.31 -18.84
N GLU A 56 5.38 7.10 -18.76
CA GLU A 56 4.74 7.73 -19.92
C GLU A 56 5.68 8.73 -20.63
N ASP A 57 6.49 9.48 -19.87
CA ASP A 57 7.46 10.43 -20.42
C ASP A 57 8.62 9.76 -21.16
N HIS A 58 8.96 8.52 -20.81
CA HIS A 58 10.17 7.85 -21.29
C HIS A 58 9.94 6.58 -22.10
N LEU A 59 8.74 6.02 -22.09
CA LEU A 59 8.40 4.76 -22.76
C LEU A 59 7.18 4.93 -23.66
N ASP A 60 7.17 4.23 -24.79
CA ASP A 60 5.96 4.04 -25.60
C ASP A 60 5.07 2.99 -24.93
N VAL A 61 4.39 3.40 -23.85
CA VAL A 61 3.51 2.52 -23.06
C VAL A 61 2.39 1.95 -23.94
N ALA A 62 1.82 2.75 -24.85
CA ALA A 62 0.78 2.30 -25.77
C ALA A 62 1.29 1.22 -26.72
N GLY A 63 2.49 1.39 -27.29
CA GLY A 63 3.12 0.38 -28.14
C GLY A 63 3.45 -0.91 -27.38
N LEU A 64 3.94 -0.81 -26.14
CA LEU A 64 4.20 -1.97 -25.29
C LEU A 64 2.92 -2.75 -24.97
N LEU A 65 1.82 -2.05 -24.67
CA LEU A 65 0.51 -2.68 -24.43
C LEU A 65 -0.02 -3.37 -25.69
N ALA A 66 0.08 -2.71 -26.86
CA ALA A 66 -0.33 -3.31 -28.13
C ALA A 66 0.45 -4.59 -28.47
N LEU A 67 1.75 -4.66 -28.12
CA LEU A 67 2.54 -5.88 -28.27
C LEU A 67 2.12 -6.98 -27.29
N ALA A 68 1.70 -6.62 -26.08
CA ALA A 68 1.29 -7.57 -25.04
C ALA A 68 -0.09 -8.19 -25.31
N GLU A 69 -1.01 -7.44 -25.91
CA GLU A 69 -2.38 -7.90 -26.24
C GLU A 69 -2.41 -8.92 -27.39
N GLY A 70 -1.35 -8.98 -28.20
CA GLY A 70 -1.28 -9.86 -29.38
C GLY A 70 -2.15 -9.38 -30.54
N PRO A 71 -2.00 -9.95 -31.75
CA PRO A 71 -2.80 -9.54 -32.89
C PRO A 71 -4.29 -9.86 -32.64
N PRO A 72 -5.22 -9.00 -33.11
CA PRO A 72 -6.65 -9.28 -33.00
C PRO A 72 -6.96 -10.63 -33.64
N VAL A 73 -7.70 -11.48 -32.92
CA VAL A 73 -8.10 -12.80 -33.40
C VAL A 73 -9.19 -12.60 -34.46
N SER A 74 -8.89 -13.00 -35.71
CA SER A 74 -9.80 -12.92 -36.86
C SER A 74 -11.04 -13.79 -36.73
#